data_AF-A0A7W1CPN9-F1
#
_entry.id   AF-A0A7W1CPN9-F1
#
_cell.length_a   1.000
_cell.length_b   1.000
_cell.length_c   1.000
_cell.angle_alpha   90.00
_cell.angle_beta   90.00
_cell.angle_gamma   90.00
#
_symmetry.space_group_name_H-M   'P 1'
#
loop_
_entity.id
_entity.type
_entity.pdbx_description
1 polymer ?
#
loop_
_entity_poly.entity_id
_entity_poly.type
_entity_poly.pdbx_seq_one_letter_code
_entity_poly.pdbx_strand_id
1 'polypeptide(L)' 'PGATPEPTEDPDGLGDDPTFNALAQDCYDGDMNACDELYNESPLGSDYEAYADTCAGRQPANTDVYCVDAFSGG' A
#
# COMPACT_ATOMS: atom_id res chain seq x y z
N PRO A 1 -16.15 -10.28 10.57
CA PRO A 1 -15.17 -9.86 9.56
C PRO A 1 -15.63 -8.64 8.78
N GLY A 2 -14.92 -7.52 8.98
CA GLY A 2 -15.17 -6.29 8.23
C GLY A 2 -14.30 -6.33 7.00
N ALA A 3 -14.90 -6.26 5.81
CA ALA A 3 -14.15 -6.17 4.57
C ALA A 3 -13.15 -5.00 4.65
N THR A 4 -11.93 -5.21 4.13
CA THR A 4 -10.95 -4.14 3.92
C THR A 4 -11.64 -2.94 3.26
N PRO A 5 -11.44 -1.70 3.76
CA PRO A 5 -12.01 -0.52 3.12
C PRO A 5 -11.59 -0.42 1.65
N GLU A 6 -12.41 0.25 0.83
CA GLU A 6 -12.02 0.58 -0.54
C GLU A 6 -10.76 1.48 -0.54
N PRO A 7 -9.86 1.35 -1.53
CA PRO A 7 -8.72 2.26 -1.67
C PRO A 7 -9.21 3.69 -1.96
N THR A 8 -8.44 4.69 -1.56
CA THR A 8 -8.74 6.10 -1.88
C THR A 8 -7.68 6.78 -2.72
N GLU A 9 -6.56 6.11 -2.96
CA GLU A 9 -5.45 6.59 -3.79
C GLU A 9 -5.26 5.63 -4.96
N ASP A 10 -5.11 6.17 -6.18
CA ASP A 10 -4.84 5.38 -7.37
C ASP A 10 -3.34 5.02 -7.46
N PRO A 11 -2.97 3.84 -8.00
CA PRO A 11 -1.58 3.39 -8.08
C PRO A 11 -0.79 4.06 -9.23
N ASP A 12 -1.35 5.11 -9.85
CA ASP A 12 -0.76 5.79 -10.99
C ASP A 12 0.20 6.91 -10.57
N GLY A 13 1.28 7.09 -11.33
CA GLY A 13 2.19 8.23 -11.16
C GLY A 13 3.14 8.14 -9.96
N LEU A 14 3.27 6.97 -9.34
CA LEU A 14 4.18 6.70 -8.23
C LEU A 14 5.64 6.51 -8.68
N GLY A 15 5.84 6.16 -9.97
CA GLY A 15 7.15 6.01 -10.59
C GLY A 15 7.12 5.10 -11.83
N ASP A 16 8.31 4.82 -12.37
CA ASP A 16 8.48 4.04 -13.61
C ASP A 16 8.97 2.60 -13.37
N ASP A 17 9.23 2.21 -12.11
CA ASP A 17 9.68 0.85 -11.79
C ASP A 17 8.54 -0.16 -11.98
N PRO A 18 8.67 -1.15 -12.90
CA PRO A 18 7.59 -2.07 -13.20
C PRO A 18 7.26 -3.04 -12.05
N THR A 19 8.23 -3.34 -11.18
CA THR A 19 8.01 -4.23 -10.02
C THR A 19 7.19 -3.50 -8.97
N PHE A 20 7.57 -2.25 -8.65
CA PHE A 20 6.83 -1.44 -7.68
C PHE A 20 5.45 -1.04 -8.18
N ASN A 21 5.30 -0.77 -9.48
CA ASN A 21 3.98 -0.55 -10.09
C ASN A 21 3.06 -1.79 -9.97
N ALA A 22 3.61 -3.01 -10.11
CA ALA A 22 2.83 -4.22 -9.91
C ALA A 22 2.39 -4.39 -8.45
N LEU A 23 3.30 -4.19 -7.49
CA LEU A 23 2.97 -4.23 -6.07
C LEU A 23 1.94 -3.15 -5.68
N ALA A 24 2.05 -1.94 -6.25
CA ALA A 24 1.10 -0.85 -6.01
C ALA A 24 -0.31 -1.20 -6.51
N GLN A 25 -0.41 -1.88 -7.67
CA GLN A 25 -1.67 -2.38 -8.21
C GLN A 25 -2.25 -3.50 -7.33
N ASP A 26 -1.46 -4.47 -6.91
CA ASP A 26 -1.94 -5.55 -6.03
C ASP A 26 -2.41 -4.99 -4.66
N CYS A 27 -1.69 -3.99 -4.13
CA CYS A 27 -2.09 -3.22 -2.95
C CYS A 27 -3.42 -2.47 -3.15
N TYR A 28 -3.62 -1.86 -4.32
CA TYR A 28 -4.89 -1.22 -4.69
C TYR A 28 -6.02 -2.24 -4.72
N ASP A 29 -5.79 -3.41 -5.31
CA ASP A 29 -6.77 -4.49 -5.45
C ASP A 29 -7.10 -5.20 -4.12
N GLY A 30 -6.35 -4.88 -3.05
CA GLY A 30 -6.64 -5.28 -1.68
C GLY A 30 -5.69 -6.31 -1.09
N ASP A 31 -4.58 -6.65 -1.77
CA ASP A 31 -3.53 -7.46 -1.18
C ASP A 31 -2.67 -6.62 -0.24
N MET A 32 -2.96 -6.72 1.05
CA MET A 32 -2.27 -5.95 2.09
C MET A 32 -0.81 -6.39 2.26
N ASN A 33 -0.43 -7.62 1.88
CA ASN A 33 1.00 -7.99 1.86
C ASN A 33 1.73 -7.21 0.77
N ALA A 34 1.10 -6.97 -0.39
CA ALA A 34 1.73 -6.20 -1.45
C ALA A 34 1.98 -4.74 -1.04
N CYS A 35 1.09 -4.14 -0.24
CA CYS A 35 1.34 -2.83 0.35
C CYS A 35 2.58 -2.87 1.26
N ASP A 36 2.67 -3.85 2.17
CA ASP A 36 3.79 -3.94 3.11
C ASP A 36 5.12 -4.25 2.41
N GLU A 37 5.10 -5.09 1.36
CA GLU A 37 6.27 -5.36 0.53
C GLU A 37 6.74 -4.10 -0.19
N LEU A 38 5.82 -3.35 -0.82
CA LEU A 38 6.13 -2.09 -1.48
C LEU A 38 6.75 -1.09 -0.51
N TYR A 39 6.20 -0.94 0.71
CA TYR A 39 6.76 -0.06 1.73
C TYR A 39 8.21 -0.42 2.07
N ASN A 40 8.49 -1.70 2.28
CA ASN A 40 9.82 -2.18 2.68
C ASN A 40 10.88 -2.11 1.57
N GLU A 41 10.48 -2.31 0.31
CA GLU A 41 11.40 -2.36 -0.83
C GLU A 41 11.60 -1.02 -1.52
N SER A 42 10.62 -0.13 -1.42
CA SER A 42 10.67 1.18 -2.07
C SER A 42 11.78 2.07 -1.49
N PRO A 43 12.34 2.99 -2.29
CA PRO A 43 13.30 3.96 -1.78
C PRO A 43 12.65 4.87 -0.72
N LEU A 44 13.39 5.14 0.35
CA LEU A 44 12.98 6.12 1.37
C LEU A 44 12.68 7.49 0.74
N GLY A 45 11.53 8.06 1.08
CA GLY A 45 11.00 9.32 0.57
C GLY A 45 10.40 9.25 -0.84
N SER A 46 10.19 8.06 -1.39
CA SER A 46 9.53 7.88 -2.69
C SER A 46 8.00 7.94 -2.59
N ASP A 47 7.35 8.23 -3.72
CA ASP A 47 5.89 8.20 -3.80
C ASP A 47 5.35 6.77 -3.56
N TYR A 48 6.11 5.73 -3.94
CA TYR A 48 5.80 4.34 -3.61
C TYR A 48 5.78 4.09 -2.09
N GLU A 49 6.76 4.59 -1.35
CA GLU A 49 6.81 4.44 0.12
C GLU A 49 5.59 5.10 0.76
N ALA A 50 5.30 6.34 0.35
CA ALA A 50 4.17 7.11 0.89
C ALA A 50 2.82 6.47 0.59
N TYR A 51 2.63 5.94 -0.63
CA TYR A 51 1.42 5.23 -1.04
C TYR A 51 1.24 3.90 -0.28
N ALA A 52 2.34 3.19 -0.07
CA ALA A 52 2.34 1.92 0.64
C ALA A 52 2.05 2.09 2.15
N ASP A 53 2.61 3.13 2.77
CA ASP A 53 2.39 3.50 4.19
C ASP A 53 0.89 3.74 4.49
N THR A 54 0.16 4.33 3.54
CA THR A 54 -1.29 4.58 3.67
C THR A 54 -2.15 3.35 3.30
N CYS A 55 -1.55 2.22 2.90
CA CYS A 55 -2.25 1.05 2.35
C CYS A 55 -3.18 1.42 1.17
N ALA A 56 -2.68 2.21 0.22
CA ALA A 56 -3.46 2.85 -0.86
C ALA A 56 -4.59 3.76 -0.34
N GLY A 57 -4.29 4.54 0.69
CA GLY A 57 -5.21 5.51 1.29
C GLY A 57 -6.22 4.94 2.31
N ARG A 58 -6.14 3.66 2.67
CA ARG A 58 -7.03 3.02 3.64
C ARG A 58 -6.73 3.38 5.10
N GLN A 59 -5.51 3.85 5.37
CA GLN A 59 -5.10 4.37 6.67
C GLN A 59 -4.33 5.70 6.54
N PRO A 60 -4.24 6.49 7.62
CA PRO A 60 -3.33 7.62 7.67
C PRO A 60 -1.87 7.18 7.48
N ALA A 61 -1.03 8.08 6.97
CA ALA A 61 0.41 7.86 6.93
C ALA A 61 1.02 7.84 8.35
N ASN A 62 2.15 7.15 8.51
CA ASN A 62 2.97 7.07 9.72
C ASN A 62 2.21 6.55 10.95
N THR A 63 1.41 5.49 10.77
CA THR A 63 0.70 4.83 11.88
C THR A 63 1.61 3.90 12.69
N ASP A 64 2.81 3.59 12.18
CA ASP A 64 3.69 2.52 12.67
C ASP A 64 3.01 1.13 12.69
N VAL A 65 2.01 0.94 11.82
CA VAL A 65 1.23 -0.31 11.69
C VAL A 65 1.23 -0.79 10.25
N TYR A 66 1.64 -2.03 10.05
CA TYR A 66 1.59 -2.69 8.75
C TYR A 66 0.15 -2.91 8.27
N CYS A 67 -0.05 -2.86 6.96
CA CYS A 67 -1.33 -3.04 6.31
C CYS A 67 -1.95 -4.39 6.61
N VAL A 68 -1.15 -5.46 6.67
CA VAL A 68 -1.65 -6.79 7.07
C VAL A 68 -2.15 -6.80 8.51
N ASP A 69 -1.53 -6.08 9.43
CA ASP A 69 -1.98 -6.04 10.83
C ASP A 69 -3.25 -5.18 10.97
N ALA A 70 -3.36 -4.11 10.20
CA ALA A 70 -4.54 -3.25 10.17
C ALA A 70 -5.76 -3.94 9.54
N PHE A 71 -5.56 -4.78 8.52
CA PHE A 71 -6.64 -5.21 7.62
C PHE A 71 -6.73 -6.71 7.32
N SER A 72 -5.88 -7.60 7.85
CA SER A 72 -6.01 -9.06 7.65
C SER A 72 -7.22 -9.71 8.37
N GLY A 73 -8.25 -8.92 8.68
CA GLY A 73 -9.46 -9.33 9.37
C GLY A 73 -10.62 -9.73 8.46
N GLY A 74 -10.40 -10.74 7.61
CA GLY A 74 -11.47 -11.52 6.99
C GLY A 74 -12.26 -12.36 7.99
#